data_AF-A0A2I0NF99-F1
#
_entry.id   AF-A0A2I0NF99-F1
#
_cell.length_a   1.000
_cell.length_b   1.000
_cell.length_c   1.000
_cell.angle_alpha   90.00
_cell.angle_beta   90.00
_cell.angle_gamma   90.00
#
_symmetry.space_group_name_H-M   'P 1'
#
loop_
_entity.id
_entity.type
_entity.pdbx_description
1 polymer ?
#
loop_
_entity_poly.entity_id
_entity_poly.type
_entity_poly.pdbx_seq_one_letter_code
_entity_poly.pdbx_strand_id
1 'polypeptide(L)' 'MANGVVRIMCPNLRCRAVLAVPPEARGRLVRCRNCGMSIKIPAKGAGGPKAAPAPDAASTEEPKKKAS' A
#
# COMPACT_ATOMS: atom_id res chain seq x y z
N MET A 1 11.38 -19.84 -14.60
CA MET A 1 10.37 -19.09 -13.82
C MET A 1 11.10 -18.19 -12.84
N ALA A 2 11.17 -16.88 -13.07
CA ALA A 2 11.78 -15.96 -12.12
C ALA A 2 10.81 -15.75 -10.93
N ASN A 3 10.73 -16.76 -10.06
CA ASN A 3 10.00 -16.70 -8.79
C ASN A 3 10.76 -15.78 -7.84
N GLY A 4 10.68 -14.48 -8.11
CA GLY A 4 11.34 -13.43 -7.32
C GLY A 4 10.71 -13.34 -5.94
N VAL A 5 11.29 -14.04 -4.97
CA VAL A 5 10.91 -13.94 -3.56
C VAL A 5 11.38 -12.61 -3.00
N VAL A 6 10.49 -11.92 -2.30
CA VAL A 6 10.75 -10.61 -1.70
C VAL A 6 10.94 -10.82 -0.21
N ARG A 7 12.09 -10.39 0.31
CA ARG A 7 12.38 -10.47 1.74
C ARG A 7 12.02 -9.16 2.40
N ILE A 8 11.19 -9.20 3.43
CA ILE A 8 10.78 -8.04 4.23
C ILE A 8 10.87 -8.37 5.72
N MET A 9 11.21 -7.39 6.56
CA MET A 9 11.19 -7.58 8.01
C MET A 9 9.81 -7.30 8.59
N CYS A 10 9.40 -8.12 9.57
CA CYS A 10 8.23 -7.86 10.37
C CYS A 10 8.42 -6.56 11.18
N PRO A 11 7.50 -5.59 11.10
CA PRO A 11 7.60 -4.32 11.82
C PRO A 11 7.40 -4.46 13.33
N ASN A 12 6.93 -5.63 13.80
CA ASN A 12 6.81 -5.90 15.23
C ASN A 12 8.21 -6.09 15.84
N LEU A 13 8.61 -5.15 16.71
CA LEU A 13 9.92 -5.13 17.37
C LEU A 13 10.19 -6.33 18.28
N ARG A 14 9.17 -7.08 18.72
CA ARG A 14 9.35 -8.35 19.45
C ARG A 14 9.57 -9.52 18.50
N CYS A 15 9.08 -9.43 17.27
CA CYS A 15 9.15 -10.52 16.30
C CYS A 15 10.36 -10.40 15.36
N ARG A 16 10.53 -9.24 14.70
CA ARG A 16 11.59 -8.91 13.71
C ARG A 16 11.90 -10.01 12.68
N ALA A 17 10.99 -10.95 12.46
CA ALA A 17 11.22 -12.09 11.59
C ALA A 17 11.32 -11.64 10.13
N VAL A 18 12.22 -12.24 9.37
CA VAL A 18 12.33 -12.02 7.93
C VAL A 18 11.29 -12.88 7.22
N LEU A 19 10.33 -12.22 6.58
CA LEU A 19 9.28 -12.86 5.82
C LEU A 19 9.66 -12.93 4.34
N ALA A 20 9.59 -14.13 3.78
CA ALA A 20 9.65 -14.37 2.35
C ALA A 20 8.23 -14.25 1.78
N VAL A 21 7.93 -13.10 1.17
CA VAL A 21 6.62 -12.86 0.53
C VAL A 21 6.72 -12.98 -0.99
N PRO A 22 5.73 -13.60 -1.64
CA PRO A 22 5.69 -13.67 -3.10
C PRO A 22 5.44 -12.28 -3.71
N PRO A 23 5.82 -12.06 -4.97
CA PRO A 23 5.64 -10.76 -5.61
C PRO A 23 4.16 -10.40 -5.78
N GLU A 24 3.27 -11.39 -5.83
CA GLU A 24 1.81 -11.23 -5.91
C GLU A 24 1.20 -10.64 -4.63
N ALA A 25 1.88 -10.79 -3.50
CA ALA A 25 1.45 -10.24 -2.21
C ALA A 25 1.82 -8.76 -2.03
N ARG A 26 2.59 -8.17 -2.97
CA ARG A 26 2.93 -6.75 -2.91
C ARG A 26 1.68 -5.87 -3.03
N GLY A 27 1.60 -4.83 -2.21
CA GLY A 27 0.45 -3.93 -2.12
C GLY A 27 -0.71 -4.47 -1.27
N ARG A 28 -0.64 -5.72 -0.78
CA ARG A 28 -1.68 -6.35 0.05
C ARG A 28 -1.29 -6.38 1.53
N LEU A 29 -2.28 -6.58 2.41
CA LEU A 29 -2.02 -7.00 3.78
C LEU A 29 -1.81 -8.51 3.82
N VAL A 30 -0.70 -8.93 4.42
CA VAL A 30 -0.41 -10.34 4.70
C VAL A 30 -0.23 -10.56 6.19
N ARG A 31 -0.52 -11.76 6.69
CA ARG A 31 -0.25 -12.11 8.08
C ARG A 31 1.18 -12.61 8.26
N CYS A 32 1.87 -12.11 9.27
CA CYS A 32 3.16 -12.63 9.70
C CYS A 32 3.01 -14.08 10.16
N ARG A 33 3.81 -14.99 9.59
CA ARG A 33 3.80 -16.41 10.00
C ARG A 33 4.27 -16.63 11.44
N ASN A 34 5.06 -15.71 11.99
CA ASN A 34 5.70 -15.88 13.30
C ASN A 34 4.91 -15.22 14.45
N CYS A 35 4.24 -14.09 14.21
CA CYS A 35 3.48 -13.37 15.26
C CYS A 35 2.00 -13.13 14.93
N GLY A 36 1.53 -13.53 13.74
CA GLY A 36 0.13 -13.35 13.31
C GLY A 36 -0.27 -11.92 12.95
N MET A 37 0.60 -10.92 13.17
CA MET A 37 0.29 -9.51 12.87
C MET A 37 0.06 -9.28 11.37
N SER A 38 -0.94 -8.49 11.03
CA SER A 38 -1.22 -8.07 9.66
C SER A 38 -0.25 -6.96 9.23
N ILE A 39 0.50 -7.19 8.15
CA ILE A 39 1.56 -6.30 7.66
C ILE A 39 1.23 -5.88 6.23
N LYS A 40 1.31 -4.58 5.95
CA LYS A 40 1.14 -4.03 4.59
C LYS A 40 2.44 -4.17 3.81
N ILE A 41 2.43 -4.94 2.73
CA ILE A 41 3.61 -5.10 1.86
C ILE A 41 3.68 -3.93 0.87
N PRO A 42 4.81 -3.23 0.74
CA PRO A 42 4.95 -2.14 -0.21
C PRO A 42 4.82 -2.63 -1.66
N ALA A 43 4.11 -1.86 -2.49
CA ALA A 43 3.95 -2.14 -3.91
C ALA A 43 5.28 -1.95 -4.67
N LYS A 44 5.45 -2.70 -5.77
CA LYS A 44 6.62 -2.60 -6.65
C LYS A 44 6.60 -1.23 -7.34
N GLY A 45 7.29 -0.24 -6.76
CA GLY A 45 7.31 1.15 -7.27
C GLY A 45 7.42 2.24 -6.20
N ALA A 46 7.35 1.91 -4.91
CA ALA A 46 7.42 2.90 -3.82
C ALA A 46 8.86 3.36 -3.47
N GLY A 47 9.70 3.57 -4.50
CA GLY A 47 11.02 4.18 -4.38
C GLY A 47 11.01 5.69 -4.59
N GLY A 48 9.87 6.35 -4.41
CA GLY A 48 9.75 7.81 -4.47
C GLY A 48 8.50 8.29 -3.72
N PRO A 49 8.55 9.47 -3.06
CA PRO A 49 7.40 10.04 -2.39
C PRO A 49 6.34 10.42 -3.43
N LYS A 50 5.37 9.54 -3.67
CA LYS A 50 4.15 9.90 -4.40
C LYS A 50 3.12 10.35 -3.38
N ALA A 51 2.83 11.65 -3.44
CA ALA A 51 1.86 12.38 -2.66
C ALA A 51 0.55 11.60 -2.50
N ALA A 52 -0.06 11.78 -1.32
CA ALA A 52 -1.34 11.22 -0.94
C ALA A 52 -2.39 11.43 -2.04
N PRO A 53 -3.25 10.44 -2.35
CA PRO A 53 -4.48 10.73 -3.05
C PRO A 53 -5.36 11.55 -2.11
N ALA A 54 -5.62 12.80 -2.48
CA ALA A 54 -6.68 13.58 -1.88
C ALA A 54 -8.00 12.80 -2.05
N PRO A 55 -8.81 12.65 -1.00
CA PRO A 55 -10.15 12.10 -1.16
C PRO A 55 -10.97 13.08 -2.03
N ASP A 56 -11.42 12.54 -3.15
CA ASP A 56 -12.56 13.04 -3.93
C ASP A 56 -13.71 13.40 -2.98
N ALA A 57 -14.05 14.69 -2.97
CA ALA A 57 -15.31 15.20 -2.50
C ALA A 57 -16.08 15.71 -3.73
N ALA A 58 -16.78 14.77 -4.35
CA ALA A 58 -18.09 14.89 -4.99
C ALA A 58 -18.75 16.29 -5.06
N SER A 59 -19.14 16.64 -6.30
CA SER A 59 -20.31 17.45 -6.74
C SER A 59 -20.34 18.94 -6.32
N THR A 60 -20.50 19.94 -7.20
CA THR A 60 -21.49 20.10 -8.26
C THR A 60 -21.03 21.18 -9.27
N GLU A 61 -21.07 20.82 -10.55
CA GLU A 61 -21.54 21.61 -11.72
C GLU A 61 -21.82 23.13 -11.54
N GLU A 62 -20.99 23.98 -12.16
CA GLU A 62 -21.35 25.29 -12.76
C GLU A 62 -22.08 25.02 -14.11
N PRO A 63 -22.74 25.94 -14.87
CA PRO A 63 -23.00 27.39 -14.70
C PRO A 63 -24.37 27.91 -15.26
N LYS A 64 -24.89 29.09 -14.84
CA LYS A 64 -25.71 29.96 -15.75
C LYS A 64 -25.93 31.43 -15.30
N LYS A 65 -25.10 32.33 -15.85
CA LYS A 65 -25.43 33.58 -16.61
C LYS A 65 -26.58 34.53 -16.18
N LYS A 66 -26.20 35.83 -16.17
CA LYS A 66 -26.92 37.12 -16.46
C LYS A 66 -27.52 37.81 -15.22
N ALA A 67 -27.05 38.96 -14.74
CA ALA A 67 -26.95 40.30 -15.37
C ALA A 67 -28.33 40.92 -15.69
N SER A 68 -28.80 41.81 -14.80
CA SER A 68 -29.58 43.03 -15.08
C SER A 68 -29.81 43.83 -13.80
#